data_AF-A0AAE0WYU0-F1
#
_entry.id   AF-A0AAE0WYU0-F1
#
_cell.length_a   1.000
_cell.length_b   1.000
_cell.length_c   1.000
_cell.angle_alpha   90.00
_cell.angle_beta   90.00
_cell.angle_gamma   90.00
#
_symmetry.space_group_name_H-M   'P 1'
#
loop_
_entity.id
_entity.type
_entity.pdbx_description
1 polymer ?
#
loop_
_entity_poly.entity_id
_entity_poly.type
_entity_poly.pdbx_seq_one_letter_code
_entity_poly.pdbx_strand_id
1 'polypeptide(L)'
;MILDSADDRDVFYDPTSGDACDGRPFAAYLPQSQNGSIIITTRNKDLASRLTDRPQNRIEVGPMARTDALTLLEKKLGSLADTDVADDLVQVLDFVPLAISQAAAYIQARAPRSSPKKYLAEFRESECKKGRLL
;
A
#
# COMPACT_ATOMS: atom_id res chain seq x y z
N MET A 1 4.81 9.76 -18.64
CA MET A 1 5.04 10.53 -17.38
C MET A 1 4.51 9.71 -16.21
N ILE A 2 5.08 9.84 -15.01
CA ILE A 2 4.57 9.18 -13.79
C ILE A 2 4.33 10.26 -12.73
N LEU A 3 3.13 10.29 -12.16
CA LEU A 3 2.79 11.11 -11.01
C LEU A 3 2.59 10.18 -9.82
N ASP A 4 3.50 10.23 -8.87
CA ASP A 4 3.46 9.36 -7.69
C ASP A 4 2.83 10.07 -6.49
N SER A 5 2.03 9.35 -5.70
CA SER A 5 1.41 9.84 -4.46
C SER A 5 0.53 11.09 -4.64
N ALA A 6 -0.24 11.14 -5.72
CA ALA A 6 -1.18 12.21 -6.04
C ALA A 6 -2.45 12.12 -5.19
N ASP A 7 -2.37 12.37 -3.88
CA ASP A 7 -3.48 12.16 -2.93
C ASP A 7 -4.34 13.42 -2.68
N ASP A 8 -3.72 14.60 -2.80
CA ASP A 8 -4.33 15.88 -2.48
C ASP A 8 -5.11 16.45 -3.67
N ARG A 9 -6.43 16.58 -3.54
CA ARG A 9 -7.30 17.07 -4.62
C ARG A 9 -7.09 18.55 -4.90
N ASP A 10 -6.75 19.32 -3.89
CA ASP A 10 -6.72 20.78 -3.96
C ASP A 10 -5.52 21.21 -4.81
N VAL A 11 -4.40 20.51 -4.69
CA VAL A 11 -3.25 20.67 -5.60
C VAL A 11 -3.65 20.54 -7.09
N PHE A 12 -4.57 19.64 -7.43
CA PHE A 12 -4.94 19.40 -8.83
C PHE A 12 -6.02 20.34 -9.36
N TYR A 13 -6.95 20.79 -8.52
CA TYR A 13 -8.19 21.43 -8.96
C TYR A 13 -8.53 22.74 -8.25
N ASP A 14 -7.86 23.09 -7.15
CA ASP A 14 -8.03 24.37 -6.49
C ASP A 14 -6.98 25.37 -7.05
N PRO A 15 -7.42 26.40 -7.77
CA PRO A 15 -6.52 27.38 -8.37
C PRO A 15 -5.92 28.35 -7.34
N THR A 16 -6.33 28.28 -6.08
CA THR A 16 -5.86 29.17 -5.00
C THR A 16 -4.75 28.55 -4.14
N SER A 17 -4.47 27.26 -4.28
CA SER A 17 -3.50 26.52 -3.46
C SER A 17 -2.05 26.63 -3.95
N GLY A 18 -1.81 27.38 -5.04
CA GLY A 18 -0.49 27.67 -5.59
C GLY A 18 -0.36 29.12 -6.00
N ASP A 19 0.85 29.66 -5.92
CA ASP A 19 1.24 31.06 -6.24
C ASP A 19 1.20 31.34 -7.76
N ALA A 20 0.20 30.79 -8.46
CA ALA A 20 0.05 30.85 -9.89
C ALA A 20 -0.82 32.06 -10.26
N CYS A 21 -0.19 33.08 -10.83
CA CYS A 21 -0.79 34.34 -11.29
C CYS A 21 -1.95 34.21 -12.32
N ASP A 22 -2.32 32.99 -12.74
CA ASP A 22 -3.21 32.72 -13.89
C ASP A 22 -4.47 31.91 -13.52
N GLY A 23 -4.65 31.52 -12.25
CA GLY A 23 -5.87 30.90 -11.74
C GLY A 23 -6.27 29.56 -12.38
N ARG A 24 -5.35 28.87 -13.08
CA ARG A 24 -5.62 27.57 -13.71
C ARG A 24 -5.22 26.42 -12.79
N PRO A 25 -6.05 25.36 -12.68
CA PRO A 25 -5.73 24.19 -11.87
C PRO A 25 -4.54 23.41 -12.43
N PHE A 26 -3.72 22.79 -11.57
CA PHE A 26 -2.54 22.00 -11.99
C PHE A 26 -2.88 20.91 -13.03
N ALA A 27 -4.08 20.31 -12.93
CA ALA A 27 -4.56 19.32 -13.89
C ALA A 27 -4.55 19.84 -15.36
N ALA A 28 -4.72 21.15 -15.57
CA ALA A 28 -4.70 21.76 -16.90
C ALA A 28 -3.29 21.84 -17.51
N TYR A 29 -2.25 21.72 -16.70
CA TYR A 29 -0.85 21.72 -17.16
C TYR A 29 -0.35 20.30 -17.46
N LEU A 30 -1.15 19.27 -17.21
CA LEU A 30 -0.77 17.90 -17.57
C LEU A 30 -0.69 17.76 -19.10
N PRO A 31 0.43 17.24 -19.64
CA PRO A 31 0.64 17.15 -21.08
C PRO A 31 -0.36 16.21 -21.73
N GLN A 32 -1.07 16.71 -22.73
CA GLN A 32 -2.03 15.95 -23.54
C GLN A 32 -1.36 15.56 -24.86
N SER A 33 -1.20 14.26 -25.12
CA SER A 33 -0.61 13.76 -26.37
C SER A 33 -1.22 12.41 -26.75
N GLN A 34 -1.50 12.24 -28.05
CA GLN A 34 -2.00 10.96 -28.58
C GLN A 34 -0.94 9.84 -28.48
N ASN A 35 0.34 10.19 -28.45
CA ASN A 35 1.46 9.25 -28.39
C ASN A 35 2.06 9.14 -26.96
N GLY A 36 1.36 9.67 -25.96
CA GLY A 36 1.84 9.74 -24.59
C GLY A 36 0.86 9.08 -23.62
N SER A 37 1.37 8.64 -22.47
CA SER A 37 0.53 8.19 -21.36
C SER A 37 1.10 8.67 -20.03
N ILE A 38 0.20 8.89 -19.09
CA ILE A 38 0.49 9.29 -17.72
C ILE A 38 0.03 8.17 -16.80
N ILE A 39 0.91 7.67 -15.95
CA ILE A 39 0.56 6.78 -14.86
C ILE A 39 0.45 7.62 -13.60
N ILE A 40 -0.66 7.51 -12.88
CA ILE A 40 -0.93 8.25 -11.66
C ILE A 40 -1.16 7.24 -10.55
N THR A 41 -0.44 7.35 -9.45
CA THR A 41 -0.71 6.57 -8.23
C THR A 41 -1.37 7.50 -7.21
N THR A 42 -2.45 7.03 -6.59
CA THR A 42 -3.21 7.79 -5.59
C THR A 42 -3.99 6.84 -4.70
N ARG A 43 -4.12 7.19 -3.42
CA ARG A 43 -5.02 6.55 -2.46
C ARG A 43 -6.44 7.12 -2.52
N ASN A 44 -6.62 8.26 -3.19
CA ASN A 44 -7.89 8.96 -3.29
C ASN A 44 -8.68 8.51 -4.54
N LYS A 45 -9.70 7.66 -4.32
CA LYS A 45 -10.55 7.10 -5.39
C LYS A 45 -11.33 8.17 -6.17
N ASP A 46 -11.71 9.26 -5.49
CA ASP A 46 -12.45 10.36 -6.12
C ASP A 46 -11.54 11.17 -7.03
N LEU A 47 -10.31 11.43 -6.58
CA LEU A 47 -9.28 12.10 -7.38
C LEU A 47 -8.90 11.26 -8.60
N ALA A 48 -8.70 9.95 -8.43
CA ALA A 48 -8.47 9.03 -9.55
C ALA A 48 -9.59 9.12 -10.59
N SER A 49 -10.85 9.17 -10.16
CA SER A 49 -12.01 9.24 -11.05
C SER A 49 -12.16 10.58 -11.75
N ARG A 50 -11.62 11.67 -11.18
CA ARG A 50 -11.59 12.99 -11.81
C ARG A 50 -10.44 13.14 -12.80
N LEU A 51 -9.28 12.53 -12.50
CA LEU A 51 -8.10 12.58 -13.35
C LEU A 51 -8.17 11.58 -14.51
N THR A 52 -8.99 10.55 -14.40
CA THR A 52 -9.23 9.57 -15.46
C THR A 52 -10.60 9.79 -16.06
N ASP A 53 -10.67 10.26 -17.30
CA ASP A 53 -11.94 10.54 -18.00
C ASP A 53 -12.85 9.30 -18.16
N ARG A 54 -12.31 8.10 -17.91
CA ARG A 54 -12.98 6.81 -18.11
C ARG A 54 -12.70 5.86 -16.95
N PRO A 55 -13.74 5.23 -16.36
CA PRO A 55 -13.58 4.24 -15.30
C PRO A 55 -12.68 3.06 -15.65
N GLN A 56 -12.60 2.69 -16.94
CA GLN A 56 -11.78 1.59 -17.43
C GLN A 56 -10.27 1.84 -17.29
N ASN A 57 -9.86 3.11 -17.11
CA ASN A 57 -8.46 3.47 -16.94
C ASN A 57 -7.99 3.35 -15.48
N ARG A 58 -8.89 2.99 -14.55
CA ARG A 58 -8.56 2.82 -13.14
C ARG A 58 -8.19 1.38 -12.84
N ILE A 59 -7.02 1.20 -12.24
CA ILE A 59 -6.55 -0.09 -11.74
C ILE A 59 -6.61 -0.06 -10.22
N GLU A 60 -7.51 -0.84 -9.64
CA GLU A 60 -7.57 -1.00 -8.18
C GLU A 60 -6.50 -2.00 -7.73
N VAL A 61 -5.60 -1.55 -6.87
CA VAL A 61 -4.58 -2.40 -6.27
C VAL A 61 -5.10 -2.90 -4.93
N GLY A 62 -5.53 -4.17 -4.92
CA GLY A 62 -5.98 -4.86 -3.72
C GLY A 62 -4.82 -5.47 -2.92
N PRO A 63 -5.14 -6.23 -1.86
CA PRO A 63 -4.17 -7.07 -1.16
C PRO A 63 -3.45 -8.04 -2.10
N MET A 64 -2.26 -8.47 -1.69
CA MET A 64 -1.46 -9.42 -2.45
C MET A 64 -2.13 -10.80 -2.47
N ALA A 65 -1.93 -11.56 -3.55
CA ALA A 65 -2.38 -12.96 -3.58
C ALA A 65 -1.67 -13.78 -2.50
N ARG A 66 -2.34 -14.77 -1.91
CA ARG A 66 -1.79 -15.62 -0.84
C ARG A 66 -0.44 -16.23 -1.21
N THR A 67 -0.30 -16.75 -2.43
CA THR A 67 0.95 -17.36 -2.92
C THR A 67 2.09 -16.36 -2.96
N ASP A 68 1.81 -15.14 -3.41
CA ASP A 68 2.80 -14.07 -3.51
C ASP A 68 3.16 -13.53 -2.11
N ALA A 69 2.20 -13.48 -1.19
CA ALA A 69 2.40 -13.09 0.20
C ALA A 69 3.33 -14.07 0.94
N LEU A 70 3.10 -15.38 0.78
CA LEU A 70 3.99 -16.42 1.30
C LEU A 70 5.39 -16.33 0.68
N THR A 71 5.46 -16.14 -0.64
CA THR A 71 6.74 -15.97 -1.35
C THR A 71 7.50 -14.73 -0.85
N LEU A 72 6.79 -13.63 -0.60
CA LEU A 72 7.38 -12.41 -0.05
C LEU A 72 7.91 -12.66 1.36
N LEU A 73 7.12 -13.29 2.23
CA LEU A 73 7.53 -13.62 3.59
C LEU A 73 8.77 -14.51 3.59
N GLU A 74 8.79 -15.56 2.76
CA GLU A 74 9.93 -16.46 2.61
C GLU A 74 11.18 -15.72 2.16
N LYS A 75 11.08 -14.93 1.09
CA LYS A 75 12.21 -14.13 0.59
C LYS A 75 12.73 -13.15 1.62
N LYS A 76 11.84 -12.58 2.45
CA LYS A 76 12.23 -11.66 3.51
C LYS A 76 12.88 -12.37 4.67
N LEU A 77 12.42 -13.55 5.07
CA LEU A 77 12.96 -14.31 6.20
C LEU A 77 14.19 -15.18 5.84
N GLY A 78 14.35 -15.54 4.57
CA GLY A 78 15.40 -16.42 4.03
C GLY A 78 14.98 -17.89 3.95
N SER A 79 14.09 -18.35 4.83
CA SER A 79 13.45 -19.66 4.76
C SER A 79 12.18 -19.68 5.61
N LEU A 80 11.21 -20.52 5.22
CA LEU A 80 10.02 -20.81 6.03
C LEU A 80 10.17 -22.17 6.68
N ALA A 81 10.36 -22.21 8.01
CA ALA A 81 10.48 -23.47 8.75
C ALA A 81 9.12 -24.15 9.01
N ASP A 82 8.05 -23.37 9.08
CA ASP A 82 6.70 -23.84 9.41
C ASP A 82 5.70 -23.13 8.49
N THR A 83 5.15 -23.88 7.53
CA THR A 83 4.25 -23.36 6.49
C THR A 83 2.90 -22.95 7.06
N ASP A 84 2.40 -23.64 8.09
CA ASP A 84 1.10 -23.33 8.69
C ASP A 84 1.19 -22.00 9.46
N VAL A 85 2.26 -21.81 10.24
CA VAL A 85 2.51 -20.53 10.92
C VAL A 85 2.75 -19.40 9.93
N ALA A 86 3.43 -19.68 8.81
CA ALA A 86 3.65 -18.70 7.76
C ALA A 86 2.33 -18.24 7.12
N ASP A 87 1.42 -19.18 6.88
CA ASP A 87 0.12 -18.90 6.31
C ASP A 87 -0.76 -18.06 7.24
N ASP A 88 -0.87 -18.49 8.50
CA ASP A 88 -1.56 -17.74 9.54
C ASP A 88 -1.00 -16.32 9.67
N LEU A 89 0.33 -16.16 9.56
CA LEU A 89 0.99 -14.87 9.68
C LEU A 89 0.65 -13.96 8.50
N VAL A 90 0.72 -14.42 7.25
CA VAL A 90 0.36 -13.58 6.11
C VAL A 90 -1.13 -13.25 6.07
N GLN A 91 -1.97 -14.16 6.57
CA GLN A 91 -3.42 -13.93 6.69
C GLN A 91 -3.73 -12.85 7.73
N VAL A 92 -3.12 -12.93 8.92
CA VAL A 92 -3.32 -11.94 9.99
C VAL A 92 -2.74 -10.56 9.62
N LEU A 93 -1.80 -10.51 8.69
CA LEU A 93 -1.27 -9.27 8.10
C LEU A 93 -2.06 -8.81 6.86
N ASP A 94 -3.28 -9.33 6.67
CA ASP A 94 -4.23 -9.01 5.60
C ASP A 94 -3.63 -9.09 4.18
N PHE A 95 -2.60 -9.92 4.00
CA PHE A 95 -1.83 -10.01 2.76
C PHE A 95 -1.28 -8.64 2.28
N VAL A 96 -1.03 -7.69 3.19
CA VAL A 96 -0.49 -6.38 2.87
C VAL A 96 1.04 -6.48 2.75
N PRO A 97 1.65 -6.21 1.57
CA PRO A 97 3.08 -6.42 1.35
C PRO A 97 3.98 -5.65 2.32
N LEU A 98 3.57 -4.45 2.68
CA LEU A 98 4.29 -3.61 3.63
C LEU A 98 4.27 -4.22 5.04
N ALA A 99 3.10 -4.67 5.51
CA ALA A 99 2.94 -5.31 6.81
C ALA A 99 3.77 -6.59 6.91
N ILE A 100 3.75 -7.43 5.86
CA ILE A 100 4.58 -8.64 5.76
C ILE A 100 6.07 -8.29 5.83
N SER A 101 6.50 -7.29 5.05
CA SER A 101 7.91 -6.87 5.02
C SER A 101 8.38 -6.34 6.37
N GLN A 102 7.53 -5.58 7.08
CA GLN A 102 7.82 -5.06 8.41
C GLN A 102 7.88 -6.16 9.47
N ALA A 103 6.92 -7.10 9.45
CA ALA A 103 6.92 -8.25 10.35
C ALA A 103 8.18 -9.10 10.17
N ALA A 104 8.54 -9.41 8.93
CA ALA A 104 9.74 -10.19 8.61
C ALA A 104 11.02 -9.47 9.07
N ALA A 105 11.14 -8.16 8.80
CA ALA A 105 12.27 -7.36 9.26
C ALA A 105 12.38 -7.33 10.80
N TYR A 106 11.26 -7.21 11.52
CA TYR A 106 11.22 -7.26 12.97
C TYR A 106 11.69 -8.62 13.51
N ILE A 107 11.19 -9.71 12.92
CA ILE A 107 11.57 -11.08 13.30
C ILE A 107 13.08 -11.28 13.13
N GLN A 108 13.62 -10.91 11.97
CA GLN A 108 15.05 -11.03 11.68
C GLN A 108 15.92 -10.18 12.61
N ALA A 109 15.55 -8.91 12.82
CA ALA A 109 16.29 -8.00 13.69
C ALA A 109 16.35 -8.49 15.16
N ARG A 110 15.44 -9.39 15.56
CA ARG A 110 15.35 -9.93 16.92
C ARG A 110 15.69 -11.42 17.00
N ALA A 111 16.16 -12.04 15.93
CA ALA A 111 16.59 -13.43 15.97
C ALA A 111 17.76 -13.60 16.98
N PRO A 112 17.78 -14.68 17.80
CA PRO A 112 16.81 -15.78 17.89
C PRO A 112 15.68 -15.55 18.90
N ARG A 113 15.58 -14.35 19.51
CA ARG A 113 14.57 -14.03 20.53
C ARG A 113 13.15 -13.88 19.95
N SER A 114 13.04 -13.73 18.63
CA SER A 114 11.78 -13.68 17.89
C SER A 114 11.76 -14.73 16.79
N SER A 115 10.57 -15.23 16.48
CA SER A 115 10.29 -16.18 15.41
C SER A 115 8.90 -15.88 14.83
N PRO A 116 8.56 -16.38 13.63
CA PRO A 116 7.22 -16.18 13.06
C PRO A 116 6.09 -16.60 14.02
N LYS A 117 6.25 -17.74 14.70
CA LYS A 117 5.27 -18.25 15.68
C LYS A 117 5.11 -17.32 16.87
N LYS A 118 6.21 -16.78 17.40
CA LYS A 118 6.18 -15.85 18.53
C LYS A 118 5.56 -14.52 18.14
N TYR A 119 5.94 -13.96 16.99
CA TYR A 119 5.36 -12.73 16.47
C TYR A 119 3.85 -12.86 16.26
N LEU A 120 3.39 -13.97 15.68
CA LEU A 120 1.97 -14.26 15.48
C LEU A 120 1.19 -14.30 16.81
N ALA A 121 1.76 -14.92 17.85
CA ALA A 121 1.14 -14.95 19.17
C ALA A 121 1.05 -13.55 19.80
N GLU A 122 2.14 -12.77 19.76
CA GLU A 122 2.19 -11.39 20.27
C GLU A 122 1.21 -10.47 19.53
N PHE A 123 1.11 -10.62 18.20
CA PHE A 123 0.17 -9.87 17.38
C PHE A 123 -1.29 -10.14 17.80
N ARG A 124 -1.68 -11.42 17.90
CA ARG A 124 -3.04 -11.83 18.31
C ARG A 124 -3.39 -11.36 19.72
N GLU A 125 -2.43 -11.41 20.65
CA GLU A 125 -2.61 -10.87 21.99
C GLU A 125 -2.85 -9.35 21.98
N SER A 126 -2.09 -8.63 21.13
CA SER A 126 -2.23 -7.17 21.01
C SER A 126 -3.59 -6.76 20.44
N GLU A 127 -4.11 -7.48 19.44
CA GLU A 127 -5.43 -7.21 18.85
C GLU A 127 -6.57 -7.51 19.83
N CYS A 128 -6.48 -8.61 20.60
CA CYS A 128 -7.43 -8.92 21.66
C CYS A 128 -7.48 -7.81 22.73
N LYS A 129 -6.31 -7.28 23.13
CA LYS A 129 -6.23 -6.17 24.08
C LYS A 129 -6.87 -4.89 23.53
N LYS A 130 -6.62 -4.54 22.26
CA LYS A 130 -7.24 -3.38 21.60
C LYS A 130 -8.76 -3.52 21.53
N GLY A 131 -9.28 -4.70 21.20
CA GLY A 131 -10.71 -4.95 21.14
C GLY A 131 -11.44 -4.81 22.49
N ARG A 132 -10.73 -4.90 23.61
CA ARG A 132 -11.29 -4.74 24.98
C ARG A 132 -11.31 -3.28 25.46
N LEU A 133 -10.66 -2.37 24.72
CA LEU A 133 -10.61 -0.93 25.03
C LEU A 133 -11.65 -0.12 24.25
N LEU A 134 -12.45 -0.78 23.41
CA LEU A 134 -13.59 -0.24 22.65
C LEU A 134 -14.90 -0.75 23.26
#